data_AF-A0A2E3YIE1-F1
#
_entry.id   AF-A0A2E3YIE1-F1
#
_cell.length_a   1.000
_cell.length_b   1.000
_cell.length_c   1.000
_cell.angle_alpha   90.00
_cell.angle_beta   90.00
_cell.angle_gamma   90.00
#
_symmetry.space_group_name_H-M   'P 1'
#
loop_
_entity.id
_entity.type
_entity.pdbx_description
1 polymer ?
#
loop_
_entity_poly.entity_id
_entity_poly.type
_entity_poly.pdbx_seq_one_letter_code
_entity_poly.pdbx_strand_id
1 'polypeptide(L)'
;GLLRRFIDDDAFIDMMTRDLAEGQHRRLAERATYFTTAYLHLPEELEAEANDAGLQAEETLAIQGPAWLLPDFEERWADEAHRARMMDILQRLEAEPSLLGASGHLASGTQTMTGRDRDHISDRR
;
A
#
# COMPACT_ATOMS: atom_id res chain seq x y z
N GLY A 1 1.12 -9.05 -10.95
CA GLY A 1 1.26 -9.45 -12.38
C GLY A 1 2.50 -10.30 -12.63
N LEU A 2 3.68 -9.81 -12.24
CA LEU A 2 4.97 -10.43 -12.57
C LEU A 2 5.10 -11.91 -12.16
N LEU A 3 4.87 -12.23 -10.87
CA LEU A 3 4.93 -13.62 -10.38
C LEU A 3 3.89 -14.56 -11.04
N ARG A 4 2.83 -13.99 -11.63
CA ARG A 4 1.77 -14.73 -12.34
C ARG A 4 1.99 -14.77 -13.85
N ARG A 5 3.16 -14.31 -14.33
CA ARG A 5 3.55 -14.29 -15.75
C ARG A 5 2.67 -13.41 -16.66
N PHE A 6 1.96 -12.42 -16.09
CA PHE A 6 1.16 -11.49 -16.92
C PHE A 6 2.03 -10.50 -17.71
N ILE A 7 3.35 -10.50 -17.49
CA ILE A 7 4.29 -9.72 -18.29
C ILE A 7 4.27 -10.09 -19.79
N ASP A 8 3.83 -11.30 -20.12
CA ASP A 8 3.72 -11.79 -21.50
C ASP A 8 2.41 -11.34 -22.20
N ASP A 9 1.60 -10.46 -21.58
CA ASP A 9 0.28 -10.02 -22.06
C ASP A 9 0.26 -8.50 -22.26
N ASP A 10 0.15 -8.04 -23.51
CA ASP A 10 0.17 -6.61 -23.84
C ASP A 10 -0.94 -5.81 -23.12
N ALA A 11 -2.12 -6.43 -22.93
CA ALA A 11 -3.22 -5.79 -22.19
C ALA A 11 -2.85 -5.53 -20.72
N PHE A 12 -2.00 -6.38 -20.13
CA PHE A 12 -1.49 -6.17 -18.77
C PHE A 12 -0.47 -5.02 -18.75
N ILE A 13 0.40 -4.92 -19.76
CA ILE A 13 1.37 -3.83 -19.88
C ILE A 13 0.65 -2.48 -20.01
N ASP A 14 -0.32 -2.37 -20.91
CA ASP A 14 -1.10 -1.16 -21.11
C ASP A 14 -1.87 -0.74 -19.86
N MET A 15 -2.45 -1.72 -19.16
CA MET A 15 -3.13 -1.48 -17.88
C MET A 15 -2.14 -0.97 -16.83
N MET A 16 -1.02 -1.66 -16.62
CA MET A 16 0.01 -1.24 -15.65
C MET A 16 0.53 0.17 -15.94
N THR A 17 0.73 0.54 -17.21
CA THR A 17 1.17 1.89 -17.59
C THR A 17 0.14 2.95 -17.21
N ARG A 18 -1.17 2.68 -17.39
CA ARG A 18 -2.22 3.59 -16.92
C ARG A 18 -2.31 3.63 -15.40
N ASP A 19 -2.24 2.48 -14.74
CA ASP A 19 -2.25 2.39 -13.27
C ASP A 19 -1.15 3.28 -12.66
N LEU A 20 0.05 3.26 -13.24
CA LEU A 20 1.17 4.11 -12.79
C LEU A 20 0.95 5.60 -13.02
N ALA A 21 0.22 5.98 -14.07
CA ALA A 21 -0.03 7.37 -14.42
C ALA A 21 -1.22 7.98 -13.67
N GLU A 22 -2.21 7.15 -13.32
CA GLU A 22 -3.54 7.59 -12.87
C GLU A 22 -3.93 7.04 -11.49
N GLY A 23 -3.18 6.09 -10.94
CA GLY A 23 -3.53 5.35 -9.72
C GLY A 23 -4.72 4.41 -9.88
N GLN A 24 -5.39 4.35 -11.04
CA GLN A 24 -6.64 3.61 -11.21
C GLN A 24 -6.46 2.23 -11.85
N HIS A 25 -6.52 1.18 -11.03
CA HIS A 25 -6.63 -0.18 -11.53
C HIS A 25 -8.07 -0.50 -11.94
N ARG A 26 -8.28 -0.84 -13.22
CA ARG A 26 -9.60 -1.22 -13.75
C ARG A 26 -9.57 -2.64 -14.27
N ARG A 27 -10.34 -3.53 -13.63
CA ARG A 27 -10.47 -4.92 -14.09
C ARG A 27 -11.25 -4.98 -15.40
N LEU A 28 -10.62 -5.54 -16.43
CA LEU A 28 -11.28 -5.79 -17.72
C LEU A 28 -12.21 -7.01 -17.63
N ALA A 29 -13.42 -6.91 -18.18
CA ALA A 29 -14.42 -7.96 -18.10
C ALA A 29 -13.94 -9.27 -18.75
N GLU A 30 -13.26 -9.19 -19.91
CA GLU A 30 -12.67 -10.35 -20.58
C GLU A 30 -11.44 -10.96 -19.89
N ARG A 31 -10.84 -10.29 -18.89
CA ARG A 31 -9.64 -10.76 -18.17
C ARG A 31 -9.96 -11.05 -16.72
N ALA A 32 -10.75 -12.11 -16.51
CA ALA A 32 -11.31 -12.39 -15.19
C ALA A 32 -10.27 -12.66 -14.08
N THR A 33 -9.05 -13.03 -14.46
CA THR A 33 -7.92 -13.37 -13.60
C THR A 33 -7.12 -12.16 -13.14
N TYR A 34 -7.38 -10.96 -13.69
CA TYR A 34 -6.75 -9.73 -13.24
C TYR A 34 -7.27 -9.33 -11.86
N PHE A 35 -6.47 -8.51 -11.16
CA PHE A 35 -6.84 -7.99 -9.86
C PHE A 35 -8.12 -7.15 -9.94
N THR A 36 -8.76 -6.93 -8.79
CA THR A 36 -10.03 -6.20 -8.73
C THR A 36 -9.85 -4.73 -9.09
N THR A 37 -10.94 -4.06 -9.44
CA THR A 37 -10.96 -2.60 -9.59
C THR A 37 -10.64 -1.90 -8.27
N ALA A 38 -9.63 -1.02 -8.25
CA ALA A 38 -9.15 -0.32 -7.06
C ALA A 38 -8.43 0.99 -7.43
N TYR A 39 -8.31 1.90 -6.47
CA TYR A 39 -7.33 3.00 -6.54
C TYR A 39 -6.06 2.56 -5.78
N LEU A 40 -4.90 2.70 -6.41
CA LEU A 40 -3.60 2.30 -5.92
C LEU A 40 -2.85 3.56 -5.47
N HIS A 41 -3.10 3.97 -4.22
CA HIS A 41 -2.44 5.13 -3.63
C HIS A 41 -0.91 4.96 -3.62
N LEU A 42 -0.20 6.02 -3.98
CA LEU A 42 1.15 6.23 -3.47
C LEU A 42 1.10 6.49 -1.95
N PRO A 43 2.14 6.15 -1.19
CA PRO A 43 2.15 6.37 0.26
C PRO A 43 1.81 7.81 0.67
N GLU A 44 2.32 8.80 -0.07
CA GLU A 44 2.07 10.23 0.15
C GLU A 44 0.65 10.68 -0.20
N GLU A 45 -0.04 10.00 -1.12
CA GLU A 45 -1.42 10.34 -1.49
C GLU A 45 -2.40 9.96 -0.39
N LEU A 46 -2.15 8.84 0.31
CA LEU A 46 -3.00 8.39 1.41
C LEU A 46 -2.96 9.38 2.59
N GLU A 47 -1.78 9.93 2.89
CA GLU A 47 -1.62 10.96 3.92
C GLU A 47 -2.36 12.24 3.53
N ALA A 48 -2.23 12.68 2.27
CA ALA A 48 -2.92 13.84 1.75
C ALA A 48 -4.45 13.68 1.79
N GLU A 49 -4.97 12.52 1.38
CA GLU A 49 -6.41 12.23 1.42
C GLU A 49 -6.97 12.31 2.85
N ALA A 50 -6.26 11.72 3.82
CA ALA A 50 -6.67 11.79 5.23
C ALA A 50 -6.72 13.24 5.74
N ASN A 51 -5.72 14.04 5.41
CA ASN A 51 -5.65 15.45 5.78
C ASN A 51 -6.77 16.27 5.13
N ASP A 52 -7.06 16.05 3.85
CA ASP A 52 -8.14 16.70 3.12
C ASP A 52 -9.53 16.32 3.67
N ALA A 53 -9.66 15.11 4.23
CA ALA A 53 -10.85 14.66 4.95
C ALA A 53 -11.00 15.29 6.36
N GLY A 54 -10.06 16.13 6.81
CA GLY A 54 -10.08 16.77 8.12
C GLY A 54 -9.63 15.86 9.27
N LEU A 55 -8.94 14.77 8.94
CA LEU A 55 -8.21 13.95 9.90
C LEU A 55 -6.77 14.44 9.96
N GLN A 56 -6.10 14.25 11.09
CA GLN A 56 -4.66 14.45 11.17
C GLN A 56 -3.99 13.10 10.94
N ALA A 57 -3.33 12.94 9.79
CA ALA A 57 -2.50 11.77 9.53
C ALA A 57 -1.27 11.79 10.43
N GLU A 58 -1.00 10.68 11.12
CA GLU A 58 0.15 10.55 12.02
C GLU A 58 1.28 9.75 11.38
N GLU A 59 0.93 8.61 10.79
CA GLU A 59 1.87 7.71 10.15
C GLU A 59 1.18 6.89 9.06
N THR A 60 1.96 6.51 8.04
CA THR A 60 1.56 5.52 7.03
C THR A 60 2.48 4.33 7.14
N LEU A 61 1.89 3.15 7.37
CA LEU A 61 2.61 1.91 7.61
C LEU A 61 2.31 0.86 6.53
N ALA A 62 3.33 0.08 6.19
CA ALA A 62 3.20 -1.10 5.35
C ALA A 62 2.68 -2.30 6.16
N ILE A 63 1.52 -2.84 5.78
CA ILE A 63 0.90 -3.98 6.50
C ILE A 63 1.70 -5.28 6.35
N GLN A 64 2.30 -5.49 5.18
CA GLN A 64 2.95 -6.77 4.83
C GLN A 64 4.41 -6.59 4.37
N GLY A 65 4.88 -5.35 4.21
CA GLY A 65 6.19 -5.05 3.62
C GLY A 65 6.47 -5.86 2.34
N PRO A 66 7.73 -6.23 2.07
CA PRO A 66 8.10 -7.07 0.93
C PRO A 66 7.91 -8.58 1.17
N ALA A 67 7.39 -9.02 2.33
CA ALA A 67 7.32 -10.44 2.67
C ALA A 67 6.40 -11.27 1.74
N TRP A 68 5.47 -10.61 1.03
CA TRP A 68 4.63 -11.27 0.02
C TRP A 68 5.43 -11.84 -1.17
N LEU A 69 6.70 -11.45 -1.32
CA LEU A 69 7.62 -11.98 -2.32
C LEU A 69 8.29 -13.31 -1.92
N LEU A 70 8.11 -13.77 -0.66
CA LEU A 70 8.71 -15.01 -0.17
C LEU A 70 8.07 -16.22 -0.86
N PRO A 71 8.83 -17.01 -1.64
CA PRO A 71 8.28 -18.16 -2.36
C PRO A 71 7.89 -19.33 -1.43
N ASP A 72 8.48 -19.37 -0.24
CA ASP A 72 8.34 -20.40 0.80
C ASP A 72 7.59 -19.87 2.04
N PHE A 73 6.69 -18.89 1.85
CA PHE A 73 5.96 -18.25 2.94
C PHE A 73 5.27 -19.26 3.87
N GLU A 74 4.52 -20.22 3.32
CA GLU A 74 3.77 -21.21 4.12
C GLU A 74 4.69 -22.06 5.00
N GLU A 75 5.84 -22.49 4.47
CA GLU A 75 6.84 -23.28 5.20
C GLU A 75 7.46 -22.47 6.34
N ARG A 76 7.80 -21.20 6.08
CA ARG A 76 8.35 -20.27 7.09
C ARG A 76 7.30 -19.91 8.14
N TRP A 77 6.04 -19.76 7.75
CA TRP A 77 4.96 -19.39 8.65
C TRP A 77 4.57 -20.54 9.58
N ALA A 78 4.69 -21.78 9.12
CA ALA A 78 4.44 -22.98 9.91
C ALA A 78 5.47 -23.17 11.04
N ASP A 79 6.72 -22.76 10.84
CA ASP A 79 7.76 -22.78 11.87
C ASP A 79 7.70 -21.53 12.76
N GLU A 80 7.59 -21.73 14.08
CA GLU A 80 7.41 -20.62 15.03
C GLU A 80 8.61 -19.66 15.07
N ALA A 81 9.84 -20.18 14.97
CA ALA A 81 11.04 -19.36 15.03
C ALA A 81 11.22 -18.51 13.76
N HIS A 82 10.91 -19.09 12.60
CA HIS A 82 10.90 -18.37 11.33
C HIS A 82 9.79 -17.33 11.27
N ARG A 83 8.57 -17.66 11.72
CA ARG A 83 7.48 -16.71 11.82
C ARG A 83 7.84 -15.53 12.73
N ALA A 84 8.38 -15.79 13.92
CA ALA A 84 8.81 -14.74 14.85
C ALA A 84 9.87 -13.83 14.23
N ARG A 85 10.86 -14.40 13.53
CA ARG A 85 11.88 -13.62 12.82
C ARG A 85 11.29 -12.78 11.69
N MET A 86 10.32 -13.31 10.95
CA MET A 86 9.63 -12.58 9.89
C MET A 86 8.87 -11.38 10.45
N MET A 87 8.14 -11.56 11.55
CA MET A 87 7.41 -10.48 12.21
C MET A 87 8.36 -9.40 12.77
N ASP A 88 9.50 -9.77 13.36
CA ASP A 88 10.52 -8.80 13.79
C ASP A 88 11.08 -7.98 12.61
N ILE A 89 11.33 -8.63 11.47
CA ILE A 89 11.75 -7.91 10.26
C ILE A 89 10.65 -6.97 9.78
N LEU A 90 9.40 -7.44 9.66
CA LEU A 90 8.28 -6.61 9.21
C LEU A 90 8.09 -5.37 10.10
N GLN A 91 8.17 -5.53 11.41
CA GLN A 91 8.09 -4.44 12.37
C GLN A 91 9.22 -3.40 12.22
N ARG A 92 10.42 -3.81 11.77
CA ARG A 92 11.53 -2.88 11.50
C ARG A 92 11.33 -2.11 10.20
N LEU A 93 10.59 -2.66 9.25
CA LEU A 93 10.45 -2.11 7.90
C LEU A 93 9.11 -1.40 7.68
N GLU A 94 8.13 -1.58 8.56
CA GLU A 94 6.75 -1.10 8.36
C GLU A 94 6.64 0.42 8.18
N ALA A 95 7.55 1.18 8.79
CA ALA A 95 7.59 2.64 8.70
C ALA A 95 8.73 3.18 7.80
N GLU A 96 9.52 2.32 7.14
CA GLU A 96 10.65 2.77 6.33
C GLU A 96 10.17 3.41 5.01
N PRO A 97 10.32 4.73 4.78
CA PRO A 97 9.74 5.40 3.62
C PRO A 97 10.20 4.81 2.28
N SER A 98 11.45 4.35 2.23
CA SER A 98 12.05 3.72 1.05
C SER A 98 11.42 2.37 0.68
N LEU A 99 10.66 1.75 1.60
CA LEU A 99 10.09 0.41 1.46
C LEU A 99 8.56 0.38 1.46
N LEU A 100 7.88 1.49 1.75
CA LEU A 100 6.41 1.54 1.75
C LEU A 100 5.81 1.06 0.43
N GLY A 101 6.37 1.51 -0.70
CA GLY A 101 5.93 1.11 -2.05
C GLY A 101 6.16 -0.36 -2.39
N ALA A 102 6.93 -1.11 -1.59
CA ALA A 102 7.11 -2.55 -1.78
C ALA A 102 5.98 -3.37 -1.14
N SER A 103 5.10 -2.74 -0.35
CA SER A 103 3.95 -3.42 0.26
C SER A 103 2.74 -3.40 -0.65
N GLY A 104 1.99 -4.52 -0.68
CA GLY A 104 0.72 -4.57 -1.40
C GLY A 104 -0.43 -3.82 -0.72
N HIS A 105 -0.29 -3.44 0.55
CA HIS A 105 -1.30 -2.71 1.31
C HIS A 105 -0.65 -1.75 2.30
N LEU A 106 -1.22 -0.55 2.42
CA LEU A 106 -0.83 0.49 3.36
C LEU A 106 -1.98 0.76 4.32
N ALA A 107 -1.66 1.23 5.52
CA ALA A 107 -2.63 1.78 6.46
C ALA A 107 -2.11 3.11 7.00
N SER A 108 -3.02 4.07 7.18
CA SER A 108 -2.71 5.34 7.82
C SER A 108 -3.35 5.42 9.21
N GLY A 109 -2.52 5.66 10.22
CA GLY A 109 -2.97 6.03 11.56
C GLY A 109 -3.41 7.48 11.54
N THR A 110 -4.64 7.74 12.01
CA THR A 110 -5.21 9.09 11.97
C THR A 110 -5.88 9.46 13.29
N GLN A 111 -5.90 10.75 13.60
CA GLN A 111 -6.61 11.31 14.74
C GLN A 111 -7.63 12.37 14.29
N THR A 112 -8.74 12.47 15.03
CA THR A 112 -9.69 13.56 14.83
C THR A 112 -9.09 14.86 15.35
N MET A 113 -9.06 15.91 14.52
CA MET A 113 -8.58 17.21 14.95
C MET A 113 -9.45 17.78 16.07
N THR A 114 -8.83 18.15 17.20
CA THR A 114 -9.52 18.82 18.30
C THR A 114 -9.75 20.30 17.96
N GLY A 115 -10.71 20.96 18.65
CA GLY A 115 -11.08 22.35 18.34
C GLY A 115 -9.94 23.38 18.39
N ARG A 116 -8.79 23.04 19.00
CA ARG A 116 -7.60 23.89 19.08
C ARG A 116 -6.69 23.77 17.84
N ASP A 117 -6.75 22.66 17.13
CA ASP A 117 -5.87 22.37 15.97
C ASP A 117 -6.45 22.94 14.66
N ARG A 118 -7.78 23.13 14.60
CA ARG A 118 -8.48 23.67 13.41
C ARG A 118 -8.15 25.13 13.14
N ASP A 119 -7.92 25.92 14.19
CA ASP A 119 -7.68 27.36 14.07
C ASP A 119 -6.30 27.66 13.45
N HIS A 120 -5.30 26.78 13.67
CA HIS A 120 -3.93 26.99 13.18
C HIS A 120 -3.72 26.72 11.68
N ILE A 121 -4.58 25.94 11.03
CA ILE A 121 -4.48 25.66 9.58
C ILE A 121 -5.17 26.75 8.75
N SER A 122 -6.19 27.43 9.31
CA SER A 122 -6.92 28.50 8.61
C SER A 122 -6.05 29.72 8.25
N ASP A 123 -4.88 29.86 8.88
CA ASP A 123 -3.97 31.00 8.75
C ASP A 123 -2.83 30.79 7.73
N ARG A 124 -2.81 29.66 7.00
CA ARG A 124 -1.75 29.32 6.01
C ARG A 124 -2.22 29.27 4.54
N ARG A 125 -3.35 29.89 4.19
CA ARG A 125 -3.79 30.03 2.79
C ARG A 125 -3.51 31.41 2.21
#